data_AF-A0A4S8LL99-F1
#
_entry.id   AF-A0A4S8LL99-F1
#
_cell.length_a   1.000
_cell.length_b   1.000
_cell.length_c   1.000
_cell.angle_alpha   90.00
_cell.angle_beta   90.00
_cell.angle_gamma   90.00
#
_symmetry.space_group_name_H-M   'P 1'
#
loop_
_entity.id
_entity.type
_entity.pdbx_description
1 polymer ?
#
loop_
_entity_poly.entity_id
_entity_poly.type
_entity_poly.pdbx_seq_one_letter_code
_entity_poly.pdbx_strand_id
1 'polypeptide(L)'
;ELPPFIKSIKEGWHSSLQAAAVVVSLYLILSFSLNTHVDMDAFDDMESSAKTIVLIVSYGGIIFNYSATIGALCLSDRVASFPLLAKFRPFNEHELQPQLGPRPISTVLEQVNAGRIFTFLYVHFMISLFLGILCNFFQVLIFIGLIETRVILVVMTIAVAFSLLSLSYFVIWC
;
A
#
# COMPACT_ATOMS: atom_id res chain seq x y z
N GLU A 1 21.24 -23.59 -5.88
CA GLU A 1 20.17 -23.35 -4.88
C GLU A 1 20.26 -21.89 -4.42
N LEU A 2 19.21 -21.27 -3.87
CA LEU A 2 19.35 -19.90 -3.36
C LEU A 2 20.10 -19.92 -2.02
N PRO A 3 20.99 -18.95 -1.77
CA PRO A 3 21.57 -18.74 -0.46
C PRO A 3 20.48 -18.63 0.63
N PRO A 4 20.69 -19.21 1.83
CA PRO A 4 19.69 -19.22 2.91
C PRO A 4 19.12 -17.84 3.25
N PHE A 5 19.97 -16.80 3.19
CA PHE A 5 19.60 -15.41 3.41
C PHE A 5 18.58 -14.89 2.37
N ILE A 6 18.84 -15.12 1.08
CA ILE A 6 17.94 -14.69 0.00
C ILE A 6 16.62 -15.45 0.08
N LYS A 7 16.64 -16.73 0.50
CA LYS A 7 15.43 -17.51 0.72
C LYS A 7 14.55 -16.90 1.82
N SER A 8 15.13 -16.52 2.96
CA SER A 8 14.41 -15.87 4.06
C SER A 8 13.80 -14.53 3.63
N ILE A 9 14.54 -13.70 2.90
CA ILE A 9 14.03 -12.43 2.36
C ILE A 9 12.87 -12.69 1.41
N LYS A 10 13.01 -13.63 0.48
CA LYS A 10 11.95 -13.98 -0.48
C LYS A 10 10.65 -14.37 0.24
N GLU A 11 10.74 -15.22 1.26
CA GLU A 11 9.58 -15.66 2.04
C GLU A 11 8.92 -14.49 2.79
N GLY A 12 9.73 -13.61 3.40
CA GLY A 12 9.22 -12.41 4.07
C GLY A 12 8.51 -11.45 3.11
N TRP A 13 9.09 -11.20 1.94
CA TRP A 13 8.48 -10.36 0.91
C TRP A 13 7.21 -10.96 0.34
N HIS A 14 7.21 -12.25 0.02
CA HIS A 14 6.03 -12.93 -0.50
C HIS A 14 4.87 -12.90 0.50
N SER A 15 5.14 -13.20 1.77
CA SER A 15 4.13 -13.13 2.85
C SER A 15 3.58 -11.71 3.01
N SER A 16 4.46 -10.71 3.01
CA SER A 16 4.07 -9.30 3.17
C SER A 16 3.23 -8.79 2.00
N LEU A 17 3.62 -9.11 0.75
CA LEU A 17 2.89 -8.70 -0.45
C LEU A 17 1.52 -9.36 -0.53
N GLN A 18 1.41 -10.64 -0.14
CA GLN A 18 0.12 -11.34 -0.08
C GLN A 18 -0.79 -10.73 0.99
N ALA A 19 -0.27 -10.43 2.18
CA ALA A 19 -1.02 -9.77 3.23
C ALA A 19 -1.49 -8.37 2.79
N ALA A 20 -0.60 -7.60 2.14
CA ALA A 20 -0.94 -6.29 1.60
C ALA A 20 -2.06 -6.37 0.55
N ALA A 21 -1.99 -7.32 -0.40
CA ALA A 21 -3.04 -7.50 -1.40
C ALA A 21 -4.41 -7.79 -0.77
N VAL A 22 -4.46 -8.59 0.30
CA VAL A 22 -5.69 -8.86 1.05
C VAL A 22 -6.22 -7.60 1.72
N VAL A 23 -5.36 -6.87 2.44
CA VAL A 23 -5.76 -5.64 3.16
C VAL A 23 -6.28 -4.57 2.20
N VAL A 24 -5.60 -4.36 1.08
CA VAL A 24 -6.00 -3.38 0.06
C VAL A 24 -7.32 -3.78 -0.61
N SER A 25 -7.55 -5.08 -0.81
CA SER A 25 -8.83 -5.57 -1.33
C SER A 25 -9.98 -5.36 -0.33
N LEU A 26 -9.73 -5.50 0.97
CA LEU A 26 -10.72 -5.17 2.00
C LEU A 26 -11.05 -3.67 1.99
N TYR A 27 -10.04 -2.83 1.82
CA TYR A 27 -10.25 -1.39 1.68
C TYR A 27 -11.08 -1.03 0.44
N LEU A 28 -10.84 -1.69 -0.70
CA LEU A 28 -11.65 -1.52 -1.90
C LEU A 28 -13.14 -1.82 -1.65
N ILE A 29 -13.42 -2.93 -0.95
CA ILE A 29 -14.78 -3.33 -0.58
C ILE A 29 -15.40 -2.28 0.34
N LEU A 30 -14.65 -1.81 1.35
CA LEU A 30 -15.09 -0.76 2.25
C LEU A 30 -15.44 0.53 1.50
N SER A 31 -14.58 0.99 0.58
CA SER A 31 -14.85 2.19 -0.23
C SER A 31 -16.14 2.04 -1.03
N PHE A 32 -16.40 0.86 -1.58
CA PHE A 32 -17.60 0.57 -2.35
C PHE A 32 -18.85 0.56 -1.45
N SER A 33 -18.79 -0.12 -0.31
CA SER A 33 -19.89 -0.18 0.65
C SER A 33 -20.24 1.18 1.21
N LEU A 34 -19.26 2.04 1.49
CA LEU A 34 -19.53 3.41 1.96
C LEU A 34 -20.26 4.22 0.88
N ASN A 35 -19.85 4.14 -0.38
CA ASN A 35 -20.52 4.86 -1.47
C ASN A 35 -21.98 4.40 -1.69
N THR A 36 -22.29 3.12 -1.45
CA THR A 36 -23.68 2.64 -1.59
C THR A 36 -24.58 3.00 -0.42
N HIS A 37 -24.01 3.32 0.75
CA HIS A 37 -24.76 3.64 1.97
C HIS A 37 -24.78 5.14 2.31
N VAL A 38 -24.24 5.99 1.43
CA VAL A 38 -24.40 7.45 1.59
C VAL A 38 -25.88 7.78 1.45
N ASP A 39 -26.41 8.45 2.47
CA ASP A 39 -27.75 9.03 2.45
C ASP A 39 -27.81 10.06 1.32
N MET A 40 -28.61 9.75 0.30
CA MET A 40 -28.70 10.56 -0.93
C MET A 40 -29.28 11.94 -0.63
N ASP A 41 -30.11 12.07 0.41
CA ASP A 41 -30.71 13.35 0.78
C ASP A 41 -29.65 14.28 1.41
N ALA A 42 -28.83 13.75 2.34
CA ALA A 42 -27.72 14.49 2.92
C ALA A 42 -26.60 14.79 1.90
N PHE A 43 -26.42 13.91 0.92
CA PHE A 43 -25.53 14.16 -0.20
C PHE A 43 -26.09 15.27 -1.07
N ASP A 44 -27.38 15.28 -1.39
CA ASP A 44 -27.98 16.26 -2.29
C ASP A 44 -28.01 17.68 -1.74
N ASP A 45 -28.07 17.84 -0.41
CA ASP A 45 -27.99 19.13 0.26
C ASP A 45 -26.56 19.71 0.34
N MET A 46 -25.52 18.96 -0.06
CA MET A 46 -24.15 19.49 -0.09
C MET A 46 -23.92 20.52 -1.18
N GLU A 47 -23.04 21.49 -0.89
CA GLU A 47 -22.49 22.40 -1.89
C GLU A 47 -21.82 21.62 -3.04
N SER A 48 -22.01 22.10 -4.28
CA SER A 48 -21.49 21.45 -5.50
C SER A 48 -19.97 21.19 -5.47
N SER A 49 -19.21 22.05 -4.79
CA SER A 49 -17.77 21.93 -4.62
C SER A 49 -17.42 20.75 -3.68
N ALA A 50 -18.13 20.64 -2.56
CA ALA A 50 -17.98 19.55 -1.60
C ALA A 50 -18.34 18.19 -2.23
N LYS A 51 -19.47 18.09 -2.94
CA LYS A 51 -19.88 16.87 -3.68
C LYS A 51 -18.77 16.37 -4.60
N THR A 52 -18.16 17.29 -5.35
CA THR A 52 -17.08 16.97 -6.29
C THR A 52 -15.86 16.39 -5.56
N ILE A 53 -15.48 16.98 -4.42
CA ILE A 53 -14.37 16.49 -3.61
C ILE A 53 -14.67 15.08 -3.07
N VAL A 54 -15.89 14.83 -2.57
CA VAL A 54 -16.29 13.50 -2.09
C VAL A 54 -16.16 12.46 -3.20
N LEU A 55 -16.65 12.76 -4.41
CA LEU A 55 -16.55 11.85 -5.55
C LEU A 55 -15.09 11.59 -5.96
N ILE A 56 -14.25 12.63 -6.00
CA ILE A 56 -12.82 12.50 -6.32
C ILE A 56 -12.14 11.59 -5.29
N VAL A 57 -12.41 11.81 -3.99
CA VAL A 57 -11.81 11.00 -2.91
C VAL A 57 -12.28 9.55 -2.99
N SER A 58 -13.58 9.32 -3.20
CA SER A 58 -14.16 7.99 -3.31
C SER A 58 -13.65 7.21 -4.52
N TYR A 59 -13.70 7.78 -5.72
CA TYR A 59 -13.20 7.12 -6.92
C TYR A 59 -11.68 7.00 -6.93
N GLY A 60 -10.98 8.03 -6.42
CA GLY A 60 -9.53 7.99 -6.22
C GLY A 60 -9.13 6.83 -5.31
N GLY A 61 -9.82 6.67 -4.17
CA GLY A 61 -9.60 5.55 -3.26
C GLY A 61 -9.75 4.20 -3.95
N ILE A 62 -10.83 4.01 -4.72
CA ILE A 62 -11.06 2.77 -5.47
C ILE A 62 -9.90 2.49 -6.45
N ILE A 63 -9.53 3.49 -7.27
CA ILE A 63 -8.48 3.35 -8.28
C ILE A 63 -7.12 3.07 -7.65
N PHE A 64 -6.75 3.80 -6.60
CA PHE A 64 -5.47 3.64 -5.93
C PHE A 64 -5.35 2.29 -5.21
N ASN A 65 -6.42 1.83 -4.54
CA ASN A 65 -6.42 0.50 -3.93
C ASN A 65 -6.36 -0.59 -5.00
N TYR A 66 -7.13 -0.49 -6.09
CA TYR A 66 -7.04 -1.46 -7.19
C TYR A 66 -5.64 -1.52 -7.80
N SER A 67 -5.04 -0.35 -8.04
CA SER A 67 -3.66 -0.20 -8.53
C SER A 67 -2.63 -0.83 -7.57
N ALA A 68 -2.79 -0.61 -6.26
CA ALA A 68 -1.94 -1.22 -5.24
C ALA A 68 -2.10 -2.75 -5.17
N THR A 69 -3.32 -3.29 -5.33
CA THR A 69 -3.54 -4.75 -5.42
C THR A 69 -2.83 -5.34 -6.62
N ILE A 70 -2.96 -4.74 -7.80
CA ILE A 70 -2.24 -5.20 -9.00
C ILE A 70 -0.73 -5.11 -8.79
N GLY A 71 -0.25 -4.01 -8.21
CA GLY A 71 1.16 -3.82 -7.86
C GLY A 71 1.70 -4.91 -6.94
N ALA A 72 0.95 -5.26 -5.88
CA ALA A 72 1.30 -6.32 -4.95
C ALA A 72 1.38 -7.69 -5.63
N LEU A 73 0.42 -8.02 -6.50
CA LEU A 73 0.41 -9.26 -7.26
C LEU A 73 1.59 -9.35 -8.23
N CYS A 74 1.84 -8.29 -9.02
CA CYS A 74 2.97 -8.23 -9.94
C CYS A 74 4.33 -8.34 -9.21
N LEU A 75 4.48 -7.68 -8.05
CA LEU A 75 5.67 -7.81 -7.22
C LEU A 75 5.80 -9.22 -6.66
N SER A 76 4.70 -9.84 -6.22
CA SER A 76 4.68 -11.21 -5.71
C SER A 76 5.16 -12.21 -6.75
N ASP A 77 4.67 -12.10 -7.99
CA ASP A 77 5.12 -12.94 -9.12
C ASP A 77 6.60 -12.74 -9.43
N ARG A 78 7.08 -11.50 -9.36
CA ARG A 78 8.51 -11.19 -9.54
C ARG A 78 9.36 -11.81 -8.43
N VAL A 79 8.97 -11.69 -7.18
CA VAL A 79 9.65 -12.34 -6.04
C VAL A 79 9.62 -13.86 -6.17
N ALA A 80 8.50 -14.43 -6.64
CA ALA A 80 8.38 -15.85 -6.89
C ALA A 80 9.37 -16.36 -7.96
N SER A 81 9.72 -15.51 -8.92
CA SER A 81 10.67 -15.81 -10.01
C SER A 81 12.16 -15.73 -9.63
N PHE A 82 12.51 -15.19 -8.45
CA PHE A 82 13.91 -15.08 -7.98
C PHE A 82 14.72 -16.39 -8.05
N PRO A 83 14.17 -17.58 -7.74
CA PRO A 83 14.89 -18.84 -7.90
C PRO A 83 15.29 -19.17 -9.33
N LEU A 84 14.50 -18.76 -10.32
CA LEU A 84 14.79 -18.98 -11.72
C LEU A 84 15.88 -18.01 -12.18
N LEU A 85 15.78 -16.74 -11.80
CA LEU A 85 16.80 -15.71 -12.08
C LEU A 85 18.18 -16.10 -11.51
N ALA A 86 18.20 -16.65 -10.30
CA ALA A 86 19.40 -17.17 -9.64
C ALA A 86 20.07 -18.33 -10.38
N LYS A 87 19.31 -19.12 -11.16
CA LYS A 87 19.86 -20.23 -11.97
C LYS A 87 20.52 -19.75 -13.26
N PHE A 88 20.02 -18.66 -13.86
CA PHE A 88 20.55 -18.13 -15.12
C PHE A 88 21.76 -17.21 -14.92
N ARG A 89 21.99 -16.70 -13.70
CA ARG A 89 23.17 -15.92 -13.36
C ARG A 89 23.64 -16.29 -11.95
N PRO A 90 24.71 -17.10 -11.81
CA PRO A 90 25.17 -17.53 -10.50
C PRO A 90 25.64 -16.31 -9.71
N PHE A 91 25.20 -16.23 -8.45
CA PHE A 91 25.66 -15.20 -7.52
C PHE A 91 27.15 -15.38 -7.26
N ASN A 92 27.90 -14.28 -7.25
CA ASN A 92 29.28 -14.30 -6.81
C ASN A 92 29.28 -14.42 -5.27
N GLU A 93 29.60 -15.59 -4.72
CA GLU A 93 29.56 -15.84 -3.26
C GLU A 93 30.41 -14.84 -2.45
N HIS A 94 31.42 -14.24 -3.08
CA HIS A 94 32.27 -13.21 -2.48
C HIS A 94 31.58 -11.85 -2.27
N GLU A 95 30.53 -11.52 -3.04
CA GLU A 95 29.71 -10.30 -2.84
C GLU A 95 28.58 -10.50 -1.82
N LEU A 96 28.28 -11.75 -1.49
CA LEU A 96 27.14 -12.16 -0.67
C LEU A 96 27.47 -12.29 0.82
N GLN A 97 28.75 -12.13 1.20
CA GLN A 97 29.11 -12.11 2.62
C GLN A 97 28.36 -10.98 3.34
N PRO A 98 27.76 -11.29 4.51
CA PRO A 98 26.92 -10.36 5.22
C PRO A 98 27.81 -9.31 5.86
N GLN A 99 28.02 -8.19 5.16
CA GLN A 99 28.39 -6.96 5.86
C GLN A 99 27.15 -6.56 6.67
N LEU A 100 27.10 -7.04 7.91
CA LEU A 100 26.07 -6.91 8.98
C LEU A 100 25.76 -5.45 9.38
N GLY A 101 25.76 -4.52 8.44
CA GLY A 101 25.26 -3.16 8.64
C GLY A 101 23.77 -3.08 8.29
N PRO A 102 23.01 -2.16 8.91
CA PRO A 102 21.66 -1.81 8.46
C PRO A 102 21.77 -1.18 7.07
N ARG A 103 21.75 -2.00 6.03
CA ARG A 103 21.75 -1.53 4.65
C ARG A 103 20.31 -1.31 4.19
N PRO A 104 20.04 -0.24 3.44
CA PRO A 104 18.74 0.02 2.87
C PRO A 104 18.32 -1.13 1.94
N ILE A 105 17.02 -1.36 1.83
CA ILE A 105 16.42 -2.42 1.01
C ILE A 105 16.86 -2.33 -0.46
N SER A 106 17.24 -1.14 -0.93
CA SER A 106 17.82 -0.89 -2.25
C SER A 106 19.10 -1.71 -2.50
N THR A 107 19.97 -1.89 -1.50
CA THR A 107 21.21 -2.65 -1.65
C THR A 107 20.95 -4.15 -1.74
N VAL A 108 19.88 -4.64 -1.08
CA VAL A 108 19.42 -6.02 -1.19
C VAL A 108 18.80 -6.28 -2.56
N LEU A 109 18.07 -5.29 -3.11
CA LEU A 109 17.49 -5.35 -4.45
C LEU A 109 18.54 -5.34 -5.56
N GLU A 110 19.61 -4.56 -5.40
CA GLU A 110 20.79 -4.61 -6.29
C GLU A 110 21.45 -5.97 -6.27
N GLN A 111 21.61 -6.58 -5.07
CA GLN A 111 22.19 -7.92 -4.93
C GLN A 111 21.36 -8.98 -5.65
N VAL A 112 20.03 -8.91 -5.59
CA VAL A 112 19.13 -9.86 -6.29
C VAL A 112 18.94 -9.50 -7.77
N ASN A 113 19.62 -8.45 -8.26
CA ASN A 113 19.48 -7.90 -9.61
C ASN A 113 18.01 -7.69 -10.00
N ALA A 114 17.21 -7.23 -9.03
CA ALA A 114 15.84 -6.81 -9.24
C ALA A 114 15.92 -5.49 -10.04
N GLY A 115 16.01 -5.60 -11.37
CA GLY A 115 16.29 -4.47 -12.26
C GLY A 115 15.32 -3.30 -12.10
N ARG A 116 15.59 -2.17 -12.79
CA ARG A 116 14.83 -0.90 -12.67
C ARG A 116 13.29 -1.03 -12.69
N ILE A 117 12.76 -2.02 -13.42
CA ILE A 117 11.31 -2.30 -13.48
C ILE A 117 10.75 -2.73 -12.12
N PHE A 118 11.50 -3.51 -11.34
CA PHE A 118 11.08 -3.91 -9.99
C PHE A 118 11.01 -2.71 -9.06
N THR A 119 12.05 -1.86 -9.04
CA THR A 119 12.06 -0.63 -8.24
C THR A 119 10.90 0.29 -8.62
N PHE A 120 10.63 0.44 -9.92
CA PHE A 120 9.49 1.21 -10.39
C PHE A 120 8.15 0.63 -9.91
N LEU A 121 7.94 -0.68 -10.05
CA LEU A 121 6.73 -1.36 -9.57
C LEU A 121 6.57 -1.23 -8.05
N TYR A 122 7.66 -1.34 -7.30
CA TYR A 122 7.67 -1.18 -5.84
C TYR A 122 7.29 0.24 -5.42
N VAL A 123 7.90 1.27 -6.02
CA VAL A 123 7.58 2.67 -5.74
C VAL A 123 6.13 2.98 -6.12
N HIS A 124 5.68 2.54 -7.29
CA HIS A 124 4.29 2.70 -7.73
C HIS A 124 3.30 2.02 -6.77
N PHE A 125 3.61 0.80 -6.32
CA PHE A 125 2.83 0.09 -5.31
C PHE A 125 2.76 0.87 -3.99
N MET A 126 3.89 1.36 -3.47
CA MET A 126 3.95 2.10 -2.21
C MET A 126 3.18 3.43 -2.29
N ILE A 127 3.33 4.18 -3.38
CA ILE A 127 2.59 5.43 -3.60
C ILE A 127 1.08 5.16 -3.71
N SER A 128 0.68 4.15 -4.49
CA SER A 128 -0.73 3.80 -4.67
C SER A 128 -1.35 3.31 -3.36
N LEU A 129 -0.62 2.51 -2.57
CA LEU A 129 -1.05 2.06 -1.25
C LEU A 129 -1.27 3.25 -0.30
N PHE A 130 -0.30 4.16 -0.23
CA PHE A 130 -0.37 5.33 0.65
C PHE A 130 -1.54 6.26 0.28
N LEU A 131 -1.68 6.59 -1.02
CA LEU A 131 -2.79 7.42 -1.50
C LEU A 131 -4.14 6.73 -1.29
N GLY A 132 -4.22 5.41 -1.53
CA GLY A 132 -5.44 4.62 -1.30
C GLY A 132 -5.88 4.63 0.16
N ILE A 133 -4.93 4.50 1.10
CA ILE A 133 -5.20 4.60 2.54
C ILE A 133 -5.68 6.00 2.92
N LEU A 134 -5.03 7.06 2.42
CA LEU A 134 -5.45 8.45 2.66
C LEU A 134 -6.88 8.69 2.16
N CYS A 135 -7.19 8.27 0.93
CA CYS A 135 -8.53 8.41 0.37
C CYS A 135 -9.58 7.71 1.24
N ASN A 136 -9.32 6.49 1.72
CA ASN A 136 -10.24 5.78 2.62
C ASN A 136 -10.46 6.51 3.94
N PHE A 137 -9.40 7.04 4.56
CA PHE A 137 -9.55 7.82 5.78
C PHE A 137 -10.39 9.07 5.55
N PHE A 138 -10.15 9.81 4.48
CA PHE A 138 -10.98 10.95 4.12
C PHE A 138 -12.44 10.55 3.88
N GLN A 139 -12.68 9.45 3.16
CA GLN A 139 -14.03 8.95 2.90
C GLN A 139 -14.77 8.60 4.20
N VAL A 140 -14.09 7.92 5.14
CA VAL A 140 -14.65 7.61 6.47
C VAL A 140 -14.93 8.88 7.27
N LEU A 141 -14.03 9.86 7.27
CA LEU A 141 -14.25 11.12 7.99
C LEU A 141 -15.41 11.94 7.42
N ILE A 142 -15.54 11.99 6.09
CA ILE A 142 -16.68 12.64 5.42
C ILE A 142 -17.98 11.94 5.81
N PHE A 143 -18.01 10.61 5.78
CA PHE A 143 -19.19 9.83 6.15
C PHE A 143 -19.61 10.03 7.61
N ILE A 144 -18.64 10.01 8.54
CA ILE A 144 -18.89 10.31 9.96
C ILE A 144 -19.38 11.75 10.13
N GLY A 145 -18.80 12.70 9.38
CA GLY A 145 -19.22 14.10 9.44
C GLY A 145 -20.64 14.35 8.93
N LEU A 146 -21.15 13.46 8.06
CA LEU A 146 -22.50 13.51 7.54
C LEU A 146 -23.54 12.94 8.50
N ILE A 147 -23.22 11.85 9.19
CA ILE A 147 -24.21 11.06 9.96
C ILE A 147 -24.11 11.35 11.46
N GLU A 148 -22.90 11.50 11.98
CA GLU A 148 -22.63 11.46 13.41
C GLU A 148 -22.44 12.86 14.03
N THR A 149 -22.42 12.90 15.36
CA THR A 149 -22.20 14.16 16.09
C THR A 149 -20.77 14.68 15.94
N ARG A 150 -20.58 16.00 16.07
CA ARG A 150 -19.26 16.66 15.99
C ARG A 150 -18.23 16.09 16.98
N VAL A 151 -18.66 15.57 18.12
CA VAL A 151 -17.77 14.97 19.12
C VAL A 151 -17.13 13.70 18.55
N ILE A 152 -17.92 12.83 17.92
CA ILE A 152 -17.45 11.60 17.28
C ILE A 152 -16.47 11.94 16.16
N LEU A 153 -16.79 12.93 15.34
CA LEU A 153 -15.90 13.41 14.27
C LEU A 153 -14.52 13.81 14.80
N VAL A 154 -14.45 14.61 15.87
CA VAL A 154 -13.17 15.07 16.44
C VAL A 154 -12.35 13.90 16.97
N VAL A 155 -12.97 12.99 17.72
CA VAL A 155 -12.28 11.81 18.26
C VAL A 155 -11.74 10.92 17.13
N MET A 156 -12.53 10.71 16.08
CA MET A 156 -12.13 9.89 14.93
C MET A 156 -11.01 10.56 14.13
N THR A 157 -11.05 11.88 13.92
CA THR A 157 -9.96 12.62 13.27
C THR A 157 -8.64 12.49 14.04
N ILE A 158 -8.66 12.55 15.37
CA ILE A 158 -7.46 12.34 16.19
C ILE A 158 -6.92 10.91 16.03
N ALA A 159 -7.81 9.91 16.04
CA ALA A 159 -7.43 8.51 15.83
C ALA A 159 -6.81 8.28 14.44
N VAL A 160 -7.39 8.90 13.40
CA VAL A 160 -6.84 8.88 12.04
C VAL A 160 -5.47 9.54 11.98
N ALA A 161 -5.30 10.72 12.59
CA ALA A 161 -4.02 11.42 12.61
C ALA A 161 -2.91 10.58 13.28
N PHE A 162 -3.22 9.92 14.41
CA PHE A 162 -2.29 9.02 15.08
C PHE A 162 -1.93 7.81 14.22
N SER A 163 -2.93 7.22 13.54
CA SER A 163 -2.71 6.10 12.62
C SER A 163 -1.84 6.50 11.42
N LEU A 164 -2.09 7.65 10.82
CA LEU A 164 -1.32 8.19 9.70
C LEU A 164 0.11 8.55 10.10
N LEU A 165 0.35 8.98 11.34
CA LEU A 165 1.71 9.22 11.85
C LEU A 165 2.56 7.94 11.78
N SER A 166 2.02 6.80 12.21
CA SER A 166 2.73 5.53 12.15
C SER A 166 3.03 5.10 10.71
N LEU A 167 2.08 5.32 9.80
CA LEU A 167 2.20 4.98 8.38
C LEU A 167 3.23 5.87 7.67
N SER A 168 3.20 7.17 7.92
CA SER A 168 4.13 8.13 7.31
C SER A 168 5.55 7.94 7.81
N TYR A 169 5.75 7.58 9.09
CA TYR A 169 7.05 7.15 9.59
C TYR A 169 7.56 5.93 8.81
N PHE A 170 6.73 4.92 8.60
CA PHE A 170 7.09 3.72 7.85
C PHE A 170 7.47 4.04 6.39
N VAL A 171 6.70 4.88 5.69
CA VAL A 171 6.97 5.25 4.29
C VAL A 171 8.24 6.09 4.12
N ILE A 172 8.59 6.93 5.09
CA ILE A 172 9.79 7.78 5.01
C ILE A 172 11.07 6.97 5.31
N TRP A 173 10.97 5.97 6.19
CA TRP A 173 12.13 5.19 6.66
C TRP A 173 12.39 3.89 5.88
N CYS A 174 11.45 3.41 5.07
CA CYS A 174 11.61 2.26 4.17
C CYS A 174 11.97 2.68 2.74
#